data_AF-A0A7S0WCR3-F1
#
_entry.id   AF-A0A7S0WCR3-F1
#
_cell.length_a   1.000
_cell.length_b   1.000
_cell.length_c   1.000
_cell.angle_alpha   90.00
_cell.angle_beta   90.00
_cell.angle_gamma   90.00
#
_symmetry.space_group_name_H-M   'P 1'
#
loop_
_entity.id
_entity.type
_entity.pdbx_description
1 polymer ?
#
loop_
_entity_poly.entity_id
_entity_poly.type
_entity_poly.pdbx_seq_one_letter_code
_entity_poly.pdbx_strand_id
1 'polypeptide(L)'
;SIPLLGALEYLLELLSEWFSPTLGEKLLEHIKYWLELDANAPVAPGQFKKSPKDVKLIAAIVNLFHLLPKLRDGKAELKPNEKRLLPYDFISPLVRDIMAIESTMPPESVYSEVNSLYIVPLTKFLAKYPKESVEFFLARIDQPDYFARFIRIIQLPEGNELLKTLCANSSKLMKIIFNVAGESDDELDELATQGVETNSDDKFSYYNGLKLLSTMA
;
A
#
# COMPACT_ATOMS: atom_id res chain seq x y z
N SER A 1 5.29 -1.55 -22.59
CA SER A 1 6.52 -2.35 -22.74
C SER A 1 7.45 -2.07 -21.56
N ILE A 2 8.09 -3.07 -20.97
CA ILE A 2 9.01 -2.90 -19.81
C ILE A 2 10.12 -1.86 -20.06
N PRO A 3 10.78 -1.80 -21.25
CA PRO A 3 11.80 -0.78 -21.51
C PRO A 3 11.28 0.66 -21.47
N LEU A 4 10.01 0.87 -21.85
CA LEU A 4 9.37 2.18 -21.80
C LEU A 4 9.10 2.62 -20.35
N LEU A 5 8.70 1.67 -19.49
CA LEU A 5 8.54 1.95 -18.06
C LEU A 5 9.88 2.27 -17.41
N GLY A 6 10.96 1.58 -17.79
CA GLY A 6 12.31 1.91 -17.32
C GLY A 6 12.73 3.31 -17.76
N ALA A 7 12.48 3.70 -19.02
CA ALA A 7 12.74 5.06 -19.47
C ALA A 7 11.90 6.11 -18.71
N LEU A 8 10.64 5.79 -18.40
CA LEU A 8 9.78 6.64 -17.59
C LEU A 8 10.26 6.73 -16.13
N GLU A 9 10.77 5.64 -15.56
CA GLU A 9 11.39 5.61 -14.22
C GLU A 9 12.56 6.61 -14.15
N TYR A 10 13.51 6.51 -15.09
CA TYR A 10 14.62 7.46 -15.18
C TYR A 10 14.16 8.91 -15.39
N LEU A 11 13.10 9.12 -16.18
CA LEU A 11 12.57 10.46 -16.42
C LEU A 11 11.89 11.04 -15.17
N LEU A 12 11.14 10.22 -14.43
CA LEU A 12 10.54 10.58 -13.15
C LEU A 12 11.60 10.87 -12.08
N GLU A 13 12.68 10.09 -12.02
CA GLU A 13 13.81 10.39 -11.11
C GLU A 13 14.43 11.76 -11.40
N LEU A 14 14.60 12.11 -12.68
CA LEU A 14 15.29 13.33 -13.08
C LEU A 14 14.38 14.58 -13.07
N LEU A 15 13.08 14.41 -13.30
CA LEU A 15 12.13 15.49 -13.54
C LEU A 15 10.83 15.33 -12.72
N SER A 16 10.88 14.68 -11.54
CA SER A 16 9.71 14.42 -10.71
C SER A 16 8.82 15.64 -10.49
N GLU A 17 9.39 16.84 -10.31
CA GLU A 17 8.67 18.11 -10.10
C GLU A 17 7.83 18.58 -11.30
N TRP A 18 8.10 18.06 -12.50
CA TRP A 18 7.39 18.42 -13.74
C TRP A 18 6.20 17.52 -14.04
N PHE A 19 6.04 16.42 -13.30
CA PHE A 19 4.92 15.53 -13.49
C PHE A 19 3.69 15.99 -12.72
N SER A 20 2.53 15.82 -13.35
CA SER A 20 1.26 16.06 -12.66
C SER A 20 0.97 14.92 -11.68
N PRO A 21 0.45 15.22 -10.47
CA PRO A 21 -0.09 14.23 -9.55
C PRO A 21 -1.16 13.30 -10.16
N THR A 22 -1.85 13.76 -11.21
CA THR A 22 -2.84 12.97 -11.98
C THR A 22 -2.23 11.77 -12.70
N LEU A 23 -0.91 11.73 -12.88
CA LEU A 23 -0.24 10.54 -13.41
C LEU A 23 -0.50 9.33 -12.50
N GLY A 24 -0.50 9.52 -11.18
CA GLY A 24 -0.78 8.45 -10.22
C GLY A 24 -2.15 7.81 -10.43
N GLU A 25 -3.17 8.62 -10.75
CA GLU A 25 -4.54 8.12 -11.00
C GLU A 25 -4.56 7.23 -12.24
N LYS A 26 -3.90 7.66 -13.32
CA LYS A 26 -3.78 6.85 -14.55
C LYS A 26 -3.04 5.54 -14.30
N LEU A 27 -1.98 5.55 -13.50
CA LEU A 27 -1.27 4.33 -13.13
C LEU A 27 -2.17 3.37 -12.34
N LEU A 28 -2.98 3.89 -11.41
CA LEU A 28 -3.98 3.08 -10.69
C LEU A 28 -5.06 2.52 -11.62
N GLU A 29 -5.59 3.32 -12.53
CA GLU A 29 -6.56 2.87 -13.54
C GLU A 29 -5.98 1.72 -14.38
N HIS A 30 -4.71 1.81 -14.78
CA HIS A 30 -4.04 0.73 -15.46
C HIS A 30 -3.97 -0.55 -14.60
N ILE A 31 -3.62 -0.45 -13.32
CA ILE A 31 -3.59 -1.61 -12.40
C ILE A 31 -4.98 -2.23 -12.27
N LYS A 32 -6.05 -1.42 -12.12
CA LYS A 32 -7.43 -1.88 -12.03
C LYS A 32 -7.92 -2.57 -13.30
N TYR A 33 -7.60 -2.01 -14.46
CA TYR A 33 -7.89 -2.63 -15.76
C TYR A 33 -7.27 -4.04 -15.85
N TRP A 34 -6.05 -4.22 -15.34
CA TRP A 34 -5.43 -5.55 -15.27
C TRP A 34 -6.13 -6.51 -14.31
N LEU A 35 -6.68 -6.02 -13.20
CA LEU A 35 -7.51 -6.82 -12.29
C LEU A 35 -8.82 -7.28 -12.96
N GLU A 36 -9.48 -6.39 -13.69
CA GLU A 36 -10.73 -6.71 -14.40
C GLU A 36 -10.50 -7.69 -15.56
N LEU A 37 -9.42 -7.52 -16.32
CA LEU A 37 -9.02 -8.47 -17.34
C LEU A 37 -8.77 -9.86 -16.74
N ASP A 38 -8.11 -9.92 -15.59
CA ASP A 38 -7.87 -11.17 -14.88
C ASP A 38 -9.17 -11.81 -14.40
N ALA A 39 -10.10 -11.04 -13.84
CA ALA A 39 -11.41 -11.56 -13.42
C ALA A 39 -12.17 -12.24 -14.58
N ASN A 40 -12.07 -11.68 -15.78
CA ASN A 40 -12.81 -12.10 -16.97
C ASN A 40 -12.06 -13.11 -17.87
N ALA A 41 -10.80 -13.45 -17.57
CA ALA A 41 -10.01 -14.35 -18.41
C ALA A 41 -10.47 -15.83 -18.26
N PRO A 42 -10.70 -16.56 -19.38
CA PRO A 42 -11.07 -17.98 -19.33
C PRO A 42 -9.89 -18.81 -18.78
N VAL A 43 -10.13 -19.57 -17.71
CA VAL A 43 -9.11 -20.41 -17.07
C VAL A 43 -9.23 -21.84 -17.58
N ALA A 44 -8.28 -22.28 -18.41
CA ALA A 44 -8.11 -23.70 -18.67
C ALA A 44 -7.39 -24.36 -17.47
N PRO A 45 -7.81 -25.57 -17.03
CA PRO A 45 -7.15 -26.24 -15.92
C PRO A 45 -5.66 -26.45 -16.22
N GLY A 46 -4.78 -25.97 -15.33
CA GLY A 46 -3.33 -26.08 -15.45
C GLY A 46 -2.62 -24.94 -16.19
N GLN A 47 -3.33 -23.91 -16.66
CA GLN A 47 -2.70 -22.70 -17.22
C GLN A 47 -2.67 -21.55 -16.21
N PHE A 48 -1.53 -20.86 -16.14
CA PHE A 48 -1.43 -19.61 -15.40
C PHE A 48 -2.34 -18.55 -16.04
N LYS A 49 -3.17 -17.91 -15.21
CA LYS A 49 -4.11 -16.87 -15.63
C LYS A 49 -3.40 -15.62 -16.18
N LYS A 50 -2.16 -15.38 -15.74
CA LYS A 50 -1.29 -14.26 -16.15
C LYS A 50 0.05 -14.76 -16.66
N SER A 51 0.58 -14.10 -17.69
CA SER A 51 1.93 -14.38 -18.13
C SER A 51 2.96 -13.77 -17.16
N PRO A 52 4.13 -14.38 -16.98
CA PRO A 52 5.23 -13.80 -16.19
C PRO A 52 5.66 -12.38 -16.65
N LYS A 53 5.37 -12.01 -17.90
CA LYS A 53 5.67 -10.68 -18.45
C LYS A 53 4.72 -9.61 -17.90
N ASP A 54 3.44 -9.95 -17.73
CA ASP A 54 2.42 -9.02 -17.23
C ASP A 54 2.64 -8.72 -15.75
N VAL A 55 3.06 -9.73 -14.98
CA VAL A 55 3.44 -9.57 -13.57
C VAL A 55 4.57 -8.56 -13.40
N LYS A 56 5.64 -8.71 -14.19
CA LYS A 56 6.78 -7.79 -14.17
C LYS A 56 6.40 -6.38 -14.62
N LEU A 57 5.47 -6.27 -15.57
CA LEU A 57 4.94 -4.97 -16.00
C LEU A 57 4.23 -4.26 -14.85
N ILE A 58 3.33 -4.95 -14.15
CA ILE A 58 2.61 -4.39 -12.99
C ILE A 58 3.60 -4.01 -11.88
N ALA A 59 4.59 -4.86 -11.58
CA ALA A 59 5.60 -4.55 -10.58
C ALA A 59 6.41 -3.29 -10.93
N ALA A 60 6.75 -3.11 -12.21
CA ALA A 60 7.40 -1.90 -12.69
C ALA A 60 6.48 -0.67 -12.55
N ILE A 61 5.18 -0.79 -12.84
CA ILE A 61 4.19 0.29 -12.64
C ILE A 61 4.11 0.67 -11.16
N VAL A 62 4.01 -0.30 -10.24
CA VAL A 62 3.99 -0.04 -8.78
C VAL A 62 5.28 0.66 -8.36
N ASN A 63 6.42 0.26 -8.93
CA ASN A 63 7.70 0.91 -8.65
C ASN A 63 7.71 2.38 -9.11
N LEU A 64 6.88 2.83 -10.06
CA LEU A 64 6.83 4.26 -10.40
C LEU A 64 6.19 5.13 -9.31
N PHE A 65 5.36 4.57 -8.42
CA PHE A 65 4.61 5.35 -7.43
C PHE A 65 5.50 6.10 -6.44
N HIS A 66 6.65 5.52 -6.04
CA HIS A 66 7.57 6.19 -5.13
C HIS A 66 8.22 7.43 -5.79
N LEU A 67 8.37 7.42 -7.12
CA LEU A 67 8.98 8.50 -7.91
C LEU A 67 8.03 9.62 -8.30
N LEU A 68 6.72 9.45 -8.07
CA LEU A 68 5.75 10.52 -8.32
C LEU A 68 6.14 11.80 -7.54
N PRO A 69 5.66 12.99 -7.90
CA PRO A 69 5.79 14.16 -7.04
C PRO A 69 5.23 13.86 -5.63
N LYS A 70 5.83 14.43 -4.58
CA LYS A 70 5.21 14.36 -3.25
C LYS A 70 3.85 15.06 -3.31
N LEU A 71 2.80 14.34 -2.97
CA LEU A 71 1.47 14.88 -2.82
C LEU A 71 1.52 15.91 -1.69
N ARG A 72 0.98 17.09 -1.95
CA ARG A 72 1.04 18.20 -1.00
C ARG A 72 0.09 17.92 0.15
N ASP A 73 0.54 18.25 1.36
CA ASP A 73 -0.33 18.29 2.54
C ASP A 73 -1.54 19.18 2.24
N GLY A 74 -2.69 18.82 2.79
CA GLY A 74 -3.99 19.46 2.54
C GLY A 74 -4.10 20.97 2.81
N LYS A 75 -3.00 21.62 3.22
CA LYS A 75 -2.89 23.04 3.58
C LYS A 75 -2.14 23.90 2.55
N ALA A 76 -1.56 23.31 1.50
CA ALA A 76 -0.88 24.08 0.45
C ALA A 76 -1.90 24.69 -0.53
N GLU A 77 -1.67 25.94 -0.97
CA GLU A 77 -2.57 26.62 -1.91
C GLU A 77 -2.78 25.79 -3.18
N LEU A 78 -4.03 25.41 -3.40
CA LEU A 78 -4.47 24.70 -4.60
C LEU A 78 -4.50 25.69 -5.77
N LYS A 79 -4.00 25.28 -6.93
CA LYS A 79 -4.37 25.97 -8.17
C LYS A 79 -5.89 25.81 -8.37
N PRO A 80 -6.60 26.84 -8.88
CA PRO A 80 -8.07 26.86 -8.91
C PRO A 80 -8.74 25.72 -9.72
N ASN A 81 -7.98 24.90 -10.46
CA ASN A 81 -8.46 23.76 -11.26
C ASN A 81 -7.77 22.42 -10.93
N GLU A 82 -7.03 22.31 -9.83
CA GLU A 82 -6.30 21.08 -9.48
C GLU A 82 -7.09 20.25 -8.46
N LYS A 83 -7.35 18.97 -8.77
CA LYS A 83 -8.00 18.05 -7.83
C LYS A 83 -7.08 17.85 -6.61
N ARG A 84 -7.61 18.07 -5.40
CA ARG A 84 -6.88 17.76 -4.16
C ARG A 84 -6.74 16.24 -4.06
N LEU A 85 -5.52 15.76 -4.20
CA LEU A 85 -5.16 14.35 -4.12
C LEU A 85 -4.36 14.12 -2.84
N LEU A 86 -4.87 13.25 -1.97
CA LEU A 86 -4.24 12.89 -0.70
C LEU A 86 -3.43 11.60 -0.85
N PRO A 87 -2.42 11.36 0.01
CA PRO A 87 -1.71 10.09 0.05
C PRO A 87 -2.65 8.89 0.21
N TYR A 88 -3.68 9.01 1.04
CA TYR A 88 -4.69 7.97 1.27
C TYR A 88 -5.45 7.56 0.00
N ASP A 89 -5.68 8.49 -0.94
CA ASP A 89 -6.34 8.21 -2.23
C ASP A 89 -5.55 7.21 -3.09
N PHE A 90 -4.25 7.06 -2.83
CA PHE A 90 -3.38 6.09 -3.50
C PHE A 90 -3.05 4.89 -2.63
N ILE A 91 -2.75 5.10 -1.33
CA ILE A 91 -2.37 4.01 -0.41
C ILE A 91 -3.46 2.94 -0.35
N SER A 92 -4.71 3.35 -0.10
CA SER A 92 -5.83 2.42 0.07
C SER A 92 -6.08 1.54 -1.17
N PRO A 93 -6.31 2.11 -2.37
CA PRO A 93 -6.52 1.28 -3.55
C PRO A 93 -5.26 0.51 -3.95
N LEU A 94 -4.05 1.07 -3.82
CA LEU A 94 -2.84 0.36 -4.23
C LEU A 94 -2.60 -0.89 -3.39
N VAL A 95 -2.73 -0.81 -2.06
CA VAL A 95 -2.58 -1.98 -1.18
C VAL A 95 -3.65 -3.03 -1.48
N ARG A 96 -4.91 -2.61 -1.60
CA ARG A 96 -6.03 -3.50 -1.93
C ARG A 96 -5.84 -4.19 -3.27
N ASP A 97 -5.50 -3.43 -4.31
CA ASP A 97 -5.40 -3.93 -5.68
C ASP A 97 -4.21 -4.90 -5.82
N ILE A 98 -3.06 -4.61 -5.17
CA ILE A 98 -1.92 -5.54 -5.13
C ILE A 98 -2.26 -6.82 -4.38
N MET A 99 -2.95 -6.72 -3.24
CA MET A 99 -3.42 -7.89 -2.50
C MET A 99 -4.32 -8.78 -3.37
N ALA A 100 -5.30 -8.17 -4.06
CA ALA A 100 -6.17 -8.90 -4.97
C ALA A 100 -5.39 -9.58 -6.10
N ILE A 101 -4.36 -8.93 -6.66
CA ILE A 101 -3.51 -9.53 -7.70
C ILE A 101 -2.72 -10.73 -7.16
N GLU A 102 -2.16 -10.63 -5.95
CA GLU A 102 -1.37 -11.71 -5.36
C GLU A 102 -2.23 -12.91 -4.98
N SER A 103 -3.44 -12.68 -4.47
CA SER A 103 -4.37 -13.76 -4.12
C SER A 103 -4.92 -14.51 -5.35
N THR A 104 -4.89 -13.93 -6.57
CA THR A 104 -5.19 -14.69 -7.79
C THR A 104 -4.04 -15.55 -8.30
N MET A 105 -2.84 -15.45 -7.69
CA MET A 105 -1.66 -16.20 -8.12
C MET A 105 -1.55 -17.57 -7.43
N PRO A 106 -1.13 -18.62 -8.15
CA PRO A 106 -0.83 -19.91 -7.53
C PRO A 106 0.29 -19.79 -6.49
N PRO A 107 0.20 -20.49 -5.34
CA PRO A 107 1.18 -20.38 -4.25
C PRO A 107 2.59 -20.82 -4.64
N GLU A 108 2.73 -21.74 -5.60
CA GLU A 108 4.02 -22.21 -6.13
C GLU A 108 4.68 -21.25 -7.13
N SER A 109 3.98 -20.17 -7.52
CA SER A 109 4.52 -19.16 -8.42
C SER A 109 5.58 -18.31 -7.72
N VAL A 110 6.60 -17.88 -8.48
CA VAL A 110 7.57 -16.83 -8.05
C VAL A 110 6.89 -15.46 -7.87
N TYR A 111 5.57 -15.41 -8.00
CA TYR A 111 4.73 -14.22 -7.89
C TYR A 111 3.62 -14.40 -6.84
N SER A 112 3.69 -15.46 -6.04
CA SER A 112 2.76 -15.70 -4.93
C SER A 112 3.02 -14.74 -3.77
N GLU A 113 2.11 -14.70 -2.80
CA GLU A 113 2.25 -13.89 -1.57
C GLU A 113 3.58 -14.14 -0.85
N VAL A 114 4.17 -15.33 -0.99
CA VAL A 114 5.45 -15.71 -0.36
C VAL A 114 6.65 -15.14 -1.12
N ASN A 115 6.55 -14.97 -2.45
CA ASN A 115 7.60 -14.48 -3.33
C ASN A 115 7.17 -13.21 -4.10
N SER A 116 6.42 -12.31 -3.46
CA SER A 116 5.83 -11.19 -4.19
C SER A 116 6.89 -10.21 -4.70
N LEU A 117 6.86 -9.96 -6.01
CA LEU A 117 7.64 -8.90 -6.67
C LEU A 117 7.10 -7.50 -6.37
N TYR A 118 5.91 -7.39 -5.78
CA TYR A 118 5.23 -6.12 -5.56
C TYR A 118 5.55 -5.50 -4.19
N ILE A 119 5.94 -6.32 -3.19
CA ILE A 119 6.14 -5.85 -1.81
C ILE A 119 7.25 -4.80 -1.75
N VAL A 120 8.39 -5.01 -2.41
CA VAL A 120 9.51 -4.04 -2.40
C VAL A 120 9.10 -2.70 -3.04
N PRO A 121 8.57 -2.66 -4.29
CA PRO A 121 8.00 -1.45 -4.88
C PRO A 121 6.95 -0.74 -4.01
N LEU A 122 6.03 -1.51 -3.41
CA LEU A 122 4.98 -0.98 -2.54
C LEU A 122 5.60 -0.36 -1.28
N THR A 123 6.58 -1.02 -0.67
CA THR A 123 7.27 -0.54 0.53
C THR A 123 7.97 0.79 0.29
N LYS A 124 8.64 0.95 -0.87
CA LYS A 124 9.24 2.23 -1.26
C LYS A 124 8.21 3.36 -1.33
N PHE A 125 7.01 3.07 -1.86
CA PHE A 125 5.94 4.06 -1.91
C PHE A 125 5.39 4.40 -0.52
N LEU A 126 5.15 3.40 0.32
CA LEU A 126 4.65 3.61 1.68
C LEU A 126 5.66 4.38 2.55
N ALA A 127 6.96 4.10 2.40
CA ALA A 127 8.04 4.80 3.11
C ALA A 127 8.10 6.31 2.77
N LYS A 128 7.50 6.74 1.66
CA LYS A 128 7.39 8.16 1.28
C LYS A 128 6.37 8.92 2.12
N TYR A 129 5.34 8.24 2.61
CA TYR A 129 4.24 8.78 3.44
C TYR A 129 4.11 7.94 4.71
N PRO A 130 5.12 7.97 5.60
CA PRO A 130 5.23 6.98 6.65
C PRO A 130 4.16 7.14 7.74
N LYS A 131 3.66 8.36 7.98
CA LYS A 131 2.62 8.62 8.98
C LYS A 131 1.28 8.04 8.53
N GLU A 132 0.87 8.42 7.33
CA GLU A 132 -0.37 8.02 6.69
C GLU A 132 -0.40 6.51 6.46
N SER A 133 0.73 5.92 6.08
CA SER A 133 0.85 4.48 5.87
C SER A 133 0.72 3.70 7.19
N VAL A 134 1.35 4.16 8.28
CA VAL A 134 1.24 3.51 9.59
C VAL A 134 -0.19 3.56 10.10
N GLU A 135 -0.84 4.73 10.02
CA GLU A 135 -2.23 4.90 10.44
C GLU A 135 -3.19 4.03 9.60
N PHE A 136 -2.97 3.93 8.29
CA PHE A 136 -3.73 3.04 7.41
C PHE A 136 -3.72 1.57 7.89
N PHE A 137 -2.55 1.05 8.26
CA PHE A 137 -2.41 -0.34 8.73
C PHE A 137 -2.88 -0.53 10.17
N LEU A 138 -2.67 0.45 11.04
CA LEU A 138 -3.16 0.41 12.42
C LEU A 138 -4.70 0.39 12.47
N ALA A 139 -5.37 1.16 11.61
CA ALA A 139 -6.83 1.12 11.47
C ALA A 139 -7.36 -0.24 11.00
N ARG A 140 -6.50 -1.09 10.41
CA ARG A 140 -6.84 -2.43 9.88
C ARG A 140 -6.11 -3.55 10.61
N ILE A 141 -5.69 -3.32 11.85
CA ILE A 141 -4.95 -4.32 12.63
C ILE A 141 -5.76 -5.60 12.88
N ASP A 142 -7.09 -5.51 12.83
CA ASP A 142 -8.02 -6.64 12.98
C ASP A 142 -8.06 -7.57 11.77
N GLN A 143 -7.62 -7.06 10.61
CA GLN A 143 -7.68 -7.80 9.36
C GLN A 143 -6.37 -8.58 9.17
N PRO A 144 -6.39 -9.93 9.26
CA PRO A 144 -5.17 -10.73 9.30
C PRO A 144 -4.32 -10.61 8.03
N ASP A 145 -4.94 -10.42 6.86
CA ASP A 145 -4.22 -10.30 5.58
C ASP A 145 -3.43 -8.99 5.48
N TYR A 146 -4.04 -7.88 5.91
CA TYR A 146 -3.38 -6.58 5.99
C TYR A 146 -2.28 -6.58 7.05
N PHE A 147 -2.54 -7.20 8.20
CA PHE A 147 -1.56 -7.33 9.27
C PHE A 147 -0.33 -8.16 8.85
N ALA A 148 -0.55 -9.33 8.26
CA ALA A 148 0.54 -10.19 7.78
C ALA A 148 1.39 -9.47 6.72
N ARG A 149 0.75 -8.69 5.85
CA ARG A 149 1.46 -7.83 4.89
C ARG A 149 2.25 -6.73 5.57
N PHE A 150 1.68 -6.06 6.57
CA PHE A 150 2.36 -5.01 7.31
C PHE A 150 3.63 -5.53 7.98
N ILE A 151 3.56 -6.71 8.61
CA ILE A 151 4.75 -7.38 9.20
C ILE A 151 5.83 -7.64 8.15
N ARG A 152 5.47 -8.10 6.95
CA ARG A 152 6.45 -8.30 5.86
C ARG A 152 7.06 -6.98 5.40
N ILE A 153 6.26 -5.93 5.27
CA ILE A 153 6.72 -4.59 4.85
C ILE A 153 7.74 -4.03 5.85
N ILE A 154 7.45 -4.12 7.15
CA ILE A 154 8.35 -3.58 8.18
C ILE A 154 9.66 -4.38 8.30
N GLN A 155 9.66 -5.65 7.94
CA GLN A 155 10.87 -6.49 7.94
C GLN A 155 11.82 -6.20 6.77
N LEU A 156 11.35 -5.52 5.73
CA LEU A 156 12.17 -5.12 4.58
C LEU A 156 13.04 -3.91 4.91
N PRO A 157 14.24 -3.79 4.29
CA PRO A 157 15.13 -2.66 4.54
C PRO A 157 14.52 -1.32 4.11
N GLU A 158 13.69 -1.30 3.07
CA GLU A 158 12.98 -0.10 2.61
C GLU A 158 11.90 0.36 3.60
N GLY A 159 11.43 -0.52 4.50
CA GLY A 159 10.37 -0.26 5.49
C GLY A 159 10.88 0.43 6.77
N ASN A 160 12.17 0.73 6.88
CA ASN A 160 12.77 1.25 8.11
C ASN A 160 12.17 2.60 8.56
N GLU A 161 11.77 3.47 7.64
CA GLU A 161 11.10 4.74 7.99
C GLU A 161 9.69 4.53 8.58
N LEU A 162 8.99 3.48 8.13
CA LEU A 162 7.71 3.07 8.70
C LEU A 162 7.91 2.54 10.13
N LEU A 163 8.93 1.70 10.34
CA LEU A 163 9.30 1.21 11.67
C LEU A 163 9.61 2.34 12.65
N LYS A 164 10.43 3.32 12.25
CA LYS A 164 10.75 4.47 13.10
C LYS A 164 9.50 5.26 13.49
N THR A 165 8.60 5.48 12.53
CA THR A 165 7.35 6.21 12.75
C THR A 165 6.41 5.42 13.67
N LEU A 166 6.35 4.10 13.51
CA LEU A 166 5.59 3.20 14.37
C LEU A 166 6.14 3.19 15.81
N CYS A 167 7.46 3.12 15.99
CA CYS A 167 8.11 3.24 17.31
C CYS A 167 7.80 4.59 17.98
N ALA A 168 7.81 5.68 17.21
CA ALA A 168 7.45 7.00 17.71
C ALA A 168 5.97 7.09 18.14
N ASN A 169 5.09 6.34 17.47
CA ASN A 169 3.66 6.27 17.75
C ASN A 169 3.25 5.15 18.73
N SER A 170 4.19 4.66 19.56
CA SER A 170 3.96 3.58 20.54
C SER A 170 2.74 3.82 21.45
N SER A 171 2.46 5.07 21.84
CA SER A 171 1.28 5.42 22.64
C SER A 171 -0.04 5.15 21.92
N LYS A 172 -0.14 5.43 20.61
CA LYS A 172 -1.35 5.13 19.81
C LYS A 172 -1.53 3.61 19.68
N LEU A 173 -0.44 2.91 19.40
CA LEU A 173 -0.43 1.45 19.32
C LEU A 173 -0.91 0.82 20.64
N MET A 174 -0.43 1.28 21.80
CA MET A 174 -0.89 0.76 23.09
C MET A 174 -2.40 0.99 23.31
N LYS A 175 -2.95 2.14 22.88
CA LYS A 175 -4.40 2.36 22.95
C LYS A 175 -5.17 1.35 22.10
N ILE A 176 -4.70 1.07 20.90
CA ILE A 176 -5.32 0.11 19.98
C ILE A 176 -5.24 -1.32 20.54
N ILE A 177 -4.08 -1.75 21.06
CA ILE A 177 -3.90 -3.09 21.63
C ILE A 177 -4.82 -3.33 22.82
N PHE A 178 -4.89 -2.36 23.74
CA PHE A 178 -5.64 -2.52 24.98
C PHE A 178 -7.08 -2.01 24.88
N ASN A 179 -7.54 -1.68 23.67
CA ASN A 179 -8.83 -1.05 23.39
C ASN A 179 -9.17 0.05 24.40
N VAL A 180 -8.17 0.87 24.74
CA VAL A 180 -8.36 2.00 25.66
C VAL A 180 -9.09 3.07 24.87
N ALA A 181 -10.41 3.12 25.06
CA ALA A 181 -11.30 4.11 24.47
C ALA A 181 -10.76 5.52 24.76
N GLY A 182 -10.02 6.05 23.78
CA GLY A 182 -9.58 7.42 23.74
C GLY A 182 -9.97 7.91 22.37
N GLU A 183 -10.97 8.79 22.32
CA GLU A 183 -11.31 9.57 21.13
C GLU A 183 -10.02 10.14 20.54
N SER A 184 -9.70 9.76 19.32
CA SER A 184 -8.59 10.31 18.55
C SER A 184 -9.14 11.38 17.62
N ASP A 185 -8.98 12.65 18.03
CA ASP A 185 -9.38 13.87 17.30
C ASP A 185 -8.52 14.18 16.05
N ASP A 186 -7.73 13.21 15.56
CA ASP A 186 -6.80 13.45 14.44
C ASP A 186 -7.50 13.21 13.08
N GLU A 187 -7.50 14.23 12.20
CA GLU A 187 -8.03 14.18 10.81
C GLU A 187 -7.51 12.96 10.01
N LEU A 188 -6.30 12.50 10.32
CA LEU A 188 -5.72 11.32 9.68
C LEU A 188 -6.33 10.00 10.17
N ASP A 189 -6.74 9.93 11.45
CA ASP A 189 -7.39 8.74 12.02
C ASP A 189 -8.81 8.59 11.43
N GLU A 190 -9.53 9.69 11.17
CA GLU A 190 -10.80 9.68 10.43
C GLU A 190 -10.61 9.17 8.98
N LEU A 191 -9.59 9.64 8.27
CA LEU A 191 -9.27 9.18 6.91
C LEU A 191 -8.84 7.70 6.89
N ALA A 192 -8.08 7.25 7.88
CA ALA A 192 -7.60 5.88 7.97
C ALA A 192 -8.73 4.88 8.23
N THR A 193 -9.74 5.28 9.02
CA THR A 193 -10.91 4.46 9.38
C THR A 193 -12.03 4.48 8.33
N GLN A 194 -11.98 5.42 7.39
CA GLN A 194 -12.98 5.53 6.32
C GLN A 194 -13.07 4.23 5.50
N GLY A 195 -14.26 3.60 5.54
CA GLY A 195 -14.55 2.36 4.81
C GLY A 195 -13.93 1.09 5.39
N VAL A 196 -13.45 1.11 6.63
CA VAL A 196 -13.01 -0.09 7.36
C VAL A 196 -14.20 -0.73 8.06
N GLU A 197 -14.48 -1.99 7.75
CA GLU A 197 -15.36 -2.82 8.59
C GLU A 197 -14.57 -3.20 9.85
N THR A 198 -14.98 -2.64 11.00
CA THR A 198 -14.42 -3.02 12.29
C THR A 198 -14.91 -4.41 12.65
N ASN A 199 -13.97 -5.32 12.95
CA ASN A 199 -14.33 -6.66 13.36
C ASN A 199 -14.70 -6.61 14.85
N SER A 200 -15.84 -7.15 15.25
CA SER A 200 -16.32 -7.06 16.65
C SER A 200 -15.51 -7.88 17.66
N ASP A 201 -14.49 -8.61 17.21
CA ASP A 201 -13.68 -9.50 18.04
C ASP A 201 -12.30 -8.88 18.35
N ASP A 202 -12.26 -8.10 19.43
CA ASP A 202 -11.07 -7.42 19.99
C ASP A 202 -9.85 -8.35 20.20
N LYS A 203 -10.06 -9.67 20.18
CA LYS A 203 -8.99 -10.66 20.32
C LYS A 203 -7.97 -10.60 19.18
N PHE A 204 -8.42 -10.28 17.96
CA PHE A 204 -7.52 -10.19 16.80
C PHE A 204 -6.63 -8.96 16.90
N SER A 205 -7.17 -7.80 17.25
CA SER A 205 -6.40 -6.57 17.50
C SER A 205 -5.35 -6.79 18.59
N TYR A 206 -5.75 -7.42 19.70
CA TYR A 206 -4.85 -7.73 20.80
C TYR A 206 -3.70 -8.65 20.37
N TYR A 207 -4.01 -9.79 19.74
CA TYR A 207 -3.00 -10.75 19.30
C TYR A 207 -2.04 -10.14 18.25
N ASN A 208 -2.58 -9.48 17.23
CA ASN A 208 -1.78 -8.85 16.18
C ASN A 208 -0.92 -7.71 16.74
N GLY A 209 -1.49 -6.93 17.65
CA GLY A 209 -0.76 -5.92 18.42
C GLY A 209 0.44 -6.45 19.16
N LEU A 210 0.27 -7.52 19.96
CA LEU A 210 1.38 -8.14 20.69
C LEU A 210 2.45 -8.70 19.75
N LYS A 211 2.02 -9.32 18.65
CA LYS A 211 2.94 -9.85 17.64
C LYS A 211 3.75 -8.73 16.98
N LEU A 212 3.14 -7.58 16.73
CA LEU A 212 3.81 -6.41 16.19
C LEU A 212 4.85 -5.84 17.15
N LEU A 213 4.53 -5.75 18.45
CA LEU A 213 5.51 -5.39 19.48
C LEU A 213 6.69 -6.36 19.50
N SER A 214 6.44 -7.67 19.38
CA SER A 214 7.51 -8.67 19.32
C SER A 214 8.38 -8.53 18.07
N THR A 215 7.86 -8.00 16.95
CA THR A 215 8.68 -7.76 15.75
C THR A 215 9.46 -6.46 15.78
N MET A 216 9.11 -5.54 16.68
CA MET A 216 9.80 -4.25 16.87
C MET A 216 10.91 -4.34 17.92
N ALA A 217 10.85 -5.32 18.83
CA ALA A 217 11.83 -5.58 19.88
C ALA A 217 13.07 -6.33 19.35
#